data_AF-R9KSY4-F1
#
_entry.id   AF-R9KSY4-F1
#
_cell.length_a   1.000
_cell.length_b   1.000
_cell.length_c   1.000
_cell.angle_alpha   90.00
_cell.angle_beta   90.00
_cell.angle_gamma   90.00
#
_symmetry.space_group_name_H-M   'P 1'
#
loop_
_entity.id
_entity.type
_entity.pdbx_description
1 polymer ?
#
loop_
_entity_poly.entity_id
_entity_poly.type
_entity_poly.pdbx_seq_one_letter_code
_entity_poly.pdbx_strand_id
1 'polypeptide(L)'
;MAKPVKTVKERNLFDEIDLKIMLINEQIKNHRRSIEKAKRECGWNGPSAVGGVDYSKEQSKGVHIAFIDGLRMIELDERRIRELEEERKDLRKSKKRIKRIYESLAGYESQVYYYRIIREMTQAAAADEMSISVRQFQRIESDMKEKGLI
;
A
#
# COMPACT_ATOMS: atom_id res chain seq x y z
N MET A 1 -22.44 34.85 -10.84
CA MET A 1 -22.44 33.40 -11.05
C MET A 1 -21.52 32.77 -10.02
N ALA A 2 -22.02 31.91 -9.14
CA ALA A 2 -21.21 31.21 -8.14
C ALA A 2 -20.26 30.26 -8.87
N LYS A 3 -18.94 30.40 -8.64
CA LYS A 3 -17.96 29.43 -9.12
C LYS A 3 -18.24 28.09 -8.42
N PRO A 4 -18.32 26.96 -9.13
CA PRO A 4 -18.50 25.68 -8.49
C PRO A 4 -17.28 25.45 -7.59
N VAL A 5 -17.52 25.32 -6.29
CA VAL A 5 -16.50 24.90 -5.32
C VAL A 5 -16.13 23.47 -5.72
N LYS A 6 -15.00 23.33 -6.43
CA LYS A 6 -14.42 22.03 -6.75
C LYS A 6 -13.97 21.41 -5.43
N THR A 7 -14.85 20.69 -4.74
CA THR A 7 -14.47 19.75 -3.68
C THR A 7 -13.89 18.49 -4.31
N VAL A 8 -12.87 18.65 -5.17
CA VAL A 8 -12.01 17.53 -5.51
C VAL A 8 -11.15 17.35 -4.27
N LYS A 9 -11.34 16.26 -3.53
CA LYS A 9 -10.38 15.88 -2.48
C LYS A 9 -9.01 15.84 -3.15
N GLU A 10 -8.20 16.85 -2.89
CA GLU A 10 -6.90 17.01 -3.51
C GLU A 10 -6.07 15.79 -3.15
N ARG A 11 -5.45 15.18 -4.15
CA ARG A 11 -4.64 13.97 -3.95
C ARG A 11 -3.56 14.30 -2.93
N ASN A 12 -3.41 13.42 -1.95
CA ASN A 12 -2.41 13.55 -0.91
C ASN A 12 -1.63 12.25 -0.88
N LEU A 13 -0.34 12.35 -1.17
CA LEU A 13 0.58 11.22 -1.23
C LEU A 13 0.56 10.39 0.06
N PHE A 14 0.35 11.02 1.22
CA PHE A 14 0.25 10.29 2.48
C PHE A 14 -1.00 9.40 2.54
N ASP A 15 -2.14 9.91 2.07
CA ASP A 15 -3.39 9.16 2.04
C ASP A 15 -3.32 8.02 1.02
N GLU A 16 -2.65 8.26 -0.12
CA GLU A 16 -2.39 7.23 -1.13
C GLU A 16 -1.47 6.13 -0.62
N ILE A 17 -0.40 6.48 0.09
CA ILE A 17 0.49 5.50 0.73
C ILE A 17 -0.28 4.69 1.78
N ASP A 18 -1.12 5.33 2.59
CA ASP A 18 -1.93 4.63 3.60
C ASP A 18 -2.92 3.68 2.96
N LEU A 19 -3.58 4.09 1.88
CA LEU A 19 -4.49 3.24 1.12
C LEU A 19 -3.76 2.05 0.49
N LYS A 20 -2.57 2.25 -0.09
CA LYS A 20 -1.73 1.15 -0.59
C LYS A 20 -1.36 0.16 0.51
N ILE A 21 -0.97 0.66 1.69
CA ILE A 21 -0.66 -0.19 2.85
C ILE A 21 -1.90 -0.99 3.29
N MET A 22 -3.09 -0.39 3.29
CA MET A 22 -4.34 -1.09 3.60
C MET A 22 -4.63 -2.21 2.61
N LEU A 23 -4.51 -1.94 1.30
CA LEU A 23 -4.70 -2.94 0.26
C LEU A 23 -3.73 -4.11 0.39
N ILE A 24 -2.45 -3.83 0.64
CA ILE A 24 -1.43 -4.86 0.87
C ILE A 24 -1.79 -5.72 2.09
N ASN A 25 -2.26 -5.12 3.19
CA ASN A 25 -2.67 -5.90 4.36
C ASN A 25 -3.84 -6.85 4.06
N GLU A 26 -4.82 -6.40 3.28
CA GLU A 26 -5.94 -7.26 2.85
C GLU A 26 -5.48 -8.36 1.89
N GLN A 27 -4.55 -8.07 0.97
CA GLN A 27 -3.95 -9.10 0.11
C GLN A 27 -3.20 -10.15 0.93
N ILE A 28 -2.38 -9.75 1.89
CA ILE A 28 -1.68 -10.67 2.80
C ILE A 28 -2.69 -11.54 3.55
N LYS A 29 -3.78 -10.96 4.06
CA LYS A 29 -4.85 -11.69 4.75
C LYS A 29 -5.53 -12.70 3.84
N ASN A 30 -5.76 -12.35 2.57
CA ASN A 30 -6.34 -13.25 1.58
C ASN A 30 -5.40 -14.41 1.23
N HIS A 31 -4.10 -14.14 1.02
CA HIS A 31 -3.11 -15.20 0.79
C HIS A 31 -2.98 -16.13 2.01
N ARG A 32 -3.04 -15.60 3.24
CA ARG A 32 -3.06 -16.44 4.46
C ARG A 32 -4.29 -17.35 4.53
N ARG A 33 -5.48 -16.83 4.17
CA ARG A 33 -6.71 -17.64 4.07
C ARG A 33 -6.62 -18.70 2.97
N SER A 34 -6.00 -18.37 1.84
CA SER A 34 -5.72 -19.31 0.74
C SER A 34 -4.85 -20.46 1.22
N ILE A 35 -3.75 -20.16 1.92
CA ILE A 35 -2.87 -21.17 2.54
C ILE A 35 -3.64 -22.06 3.52
N GLU A 36 -4.47 -21.48 4.40
CA GLU A 36 -5.29 -22.27 5.34
C GLU A 36 -6.27 -23.19 4.62
N LYS A 37 -6.88 -22.71 3.53
CA LYS A 37 -7.80 -23.51 2.71
C LYS A 37 -7.06 -24.66 2.02
N ALA A 38 -5.91 -24.38 1.40
CA ALA A 38 -5.06 -25.40 0.78
C ALA A 38 -4.63 -26.47 1.80
N LYS A 39 -4.25 -26.07 3.02
CA LYS A 39 -3.92 -27.01 4.11
C LYS A 39 -5.10 -27.92 4.49
N ARG A 40 -6.33 -27.39 4.54
CA ARG A 40 -7.54 -28.18 4.82
C ARG A 40 -7.84 -29.16 3.69
N GLU A 41 -7.77 -28.72 2.45
CA GLU A 41 -8.09 -29.53 1.26
C GLU A 41 -7.07 -30.65 1.01
N CYS A 42 -5.80 -30.43 1.39
CA CYS A 42 -4.72 -31.40 1.26
C CYS A 42 -4.57 -32.36 2.46
N GLY A 43 -5.42 -32.23 3.50
CA GLY A 43 -5.34 -33.06 4.70
C GLY A 43 -4.08 -32.83 5.54
N TRP A 44 -3.45 -31.64 5.48
CA TRP A 44 -2.29 -31.28 6.30
C TRP A 44 -2.62 -31.04 7.76
N ASN A 45 -3.90 -30.83 8.08
CA ASN A 45 -4.37 -30.96 9.44
C ASN A 45 -4.32 -32.47 9.73
N GLY A 46 -3.28 -32.91 10.44
CA GLY A 46 -3.11 -34.32 10.85
C GLY A 46 -4.38 -34.89 11.50
N PRO A 47 -4.46 -36.22 11.71
CA PRO A 47 -5.69 -36.88 12.10
C PRO A 47 -6.38 -36.14 13.25
N SER A 48 -7.59 -35.66 12.99
CA SER A 48 -8.46 -35.10 14.03
C SER A 48 -8.56 -36.16 15.12
N ALA A 49 -8.31 -35.76 16.38
CA ALA A 49 -8.49 -36.65 17.52
C ALA A 49 -9.83 -37.38 17.38
N VAL A 50 -9.83 -38.69 17.60
CA VAL A 50 -10.95 -39.61 17.38
C VAL A 50 -12.13 -39.20 18.28
N GLY A 51 -12.90 -38.22 17.83
CA GLY A 51 -14.23 -37.91 18.33
C GLY A 51 -15.24 -38.73 17.54
N GLY A 52 -16.25 -39.27 18.23
CA GLY A 52 -17.26 -40.16 17.65
C GLY A 52 -17.77 -39.69 16.29
N VAL A 53 -17.72 -40.58 15.30
CA VAL A 53 -18.17 -40.30 13.94
C VAL A 53 -19.69 -40.14 13.97
N ASP A 54 -20.16 -38.93 13.71
CA ASP A 54 -21.57 -38.63 13.54
C ASP A 54 -22.02 -39.05 12.13
N TYR A 55 -22.63 -40.23 12.01
CA TYR A 55 -23.11 -40.81 10.75
C TYR A 55 -24.38 -40.14 10.20
N SER A 56 -24.94 -39.15 10.90
CA SER A 56 -26.13 -38.41 10.45
C SER A 56 -25.84 -37.36 9.36
N LYS A 57 -24.57 -37.06 9.10
CA LYS A 57 -24.13 -36.09 8.09
C LYS A 57 -23.56 -36.82 6.88
N GLU A 58 -24.02 -36.46 5.68
CA GLU A 58 -23.41 -36.89 4.43
C GLU A 58 -21.91 -36.55 4.46
N GLN A 59 -21.06 -37.56 4.18
CA GLN A 59 -19.64 -37.34 4.00
C GLN A 59 -19.45 -36.33 2.86
N SER A 60 -19.09 -35.09 3.20
CA SER A 60 -18.81 -34.09 2.17
C SER A 60 -17.66 -34.62 1.33
N LYS A 61 -17.92 -34.94 0.06
CA LYS A 61 -16.87 -35.25 -0.93
C LYS A 61 -16.08 -33.97 -1.17
N GLY A 62 -15.11 -33.71 -0.30
CA GLY A 62 -14.14 -32.64 -0.50
C GLY A 62 -13.34 -32.96 -1.75
N VAL A 63 -13.23 -32.00 -2.66
CA VAL A 63 -12.26 -32.07 -3.76
C VAL A 63 -10.88 -32.05 -3.11
N HIS A 64 -10.27 -33.22 -2.96
CA HIS A 64 -8.93 -33.35 -2.40
C HIS A 64 -7.91 -32.88 -3.44
N ILE A 65 -7.30 -31.73 -3.19
CA ILE A 65 -6.11 -31.30 -3.94
C ILE A 65 -5.00 -32.29 -3.61
N ALA A 66 -4.27 -32.75 -4.63
CA ALA A 66 -3.12 -33.61 -4.41
C ALA A 66 -2.09 -32.87 -3.54
N PHE A 67 -1.49 -33.58 -2.57
CA PHE A 67 -0.56 -33.01 -1.59
C PHE A 67 0.55 -32.15 -2.23
N ILE A 68 1.09 -32.59 -3.38
CA ILE A 68 2.15 -31.90 -4.12
C ILE A 68 1.66 -30.57 -4.69
N ASP A 69 0.45 -30.54 -5.24
CA ASP A 69 -0.14 -29.33 -5.80
C ASP A 69 -0.49 -28.34 -4.69
N GLY A 70 -0.96 -28.85 -3.54
CA GLY A 70 -1.16 -28.05 -2.32
C GLY A 70 0.11 -27.39 -1.81
N LEU A 71 1.22 -28.15 -1.74
CA LEU A 71 2.52 -27.62 -1.34
C LEU A 71 2.97 -26.47 -2.26
N ARG A 72 2.85 -26.66 -3.57
CA ARG A 72 3.20 -25.63 -4.56
C ARG A 72 2.35 -24.36 -4.41
N MET A 73 1.04 -24.51 -4.16
CA MET A 73 0.17 -23.36 -3.92
C MET A 73 0.59 -22.58 -2.67
N ILE A 74 0.91 -23.29 -1.59
CA ILE A 74 1.38 -22.68 -0.33
C ILE A 74 2.71 -21.95 -0.56
N GLU A 75 3.68 -22.57 -1.23
CA GLU A 75 4.99 -21.94 -1.52
C GLU A 75 4.85 -20.65 -2.35
N LEU A 76 3.94 -20.64 -3.34
CA LEU A 76 3.65 -19.47 -4.15
C LEU A 76 3.01 -18.36 -3.31
N ASP A 77 2.01 -18.67 -2.50
CA ASP A 77 1.37 -17.69 -1.61
C ASP A 77 2.35 -17.16 -0.55
N GLU A 78 3.22 -18.00 0.00
CA GLU A 78 4.27 -17.59 0.95
C GLU A 78 5.32 -16.67 0.30
N ARG A 79 5.67 -16.91 -0.97
CA ARG A 79 6.53 -15.99 -1.72
C ARG A 79 5.85 -14.65 -1.94
N ARG A 80 4.57 -14.67 -2.35
CA ARG A 80 3.77 -13.47 -2.57
C ARG A 80 3.63 -12.64 -1.28
N ILE A 81 3.40 -13.29 -0.15
CA ILE A 81 3.32 -12.63 1.16
C ILE A 81 4.65 -11.93 1.48
N ARG A 82 5.80 -12.58 1.24
CA ARG A 82 7.11 -11.97 1.49
C ARG A 82 7.33 -10.71 0.65
N GLU A 83 7.02 -10.77 -0.66
CA GLU A 83 7.10 -9.63 -1.57
C GLU A 83 6.22 -8.46 -1.08
N LEU A 84 4.97 -8.76 -0.69
CA LEU A 84 4.03 -7.78 -0.15
C LEU A 84 4.49 -7.17 1.19
N GLU A 85 5.11 -7.96 2.06
CA GLU A 85 5.66 -7.47 3.33
C GLU A 85 6.85 -6.52 3.12
N GLU A 86 7.71 -6.81 2.14
CA GLU A 86 8.80 -5.92 1.71
C GLU A 86 8.25 -4.61 1.13
N GLU A 87 7.29 -4.68 0.21
CA GLU A 87 6.64 -3.50 -0.37
C GLU A 87 6.01 -2.62 0.72
N ARG A 88 5.29 -3.23 1.68
CA ARG A 88 4.72 -2.52 2.83
C ARG A 88 5.79 -1.82 3.67
N LYS A 89 6.94 -2.48 3.88
CA LYS A 89 8.05 -1.93 4.66
C LYS A 89 8.65 -0.72 3.95
N ASP A 90 8.80 -0.78 2.63
CA ASP A 90 9.38 0.31 1.85
C ASP A 90 8.43 1.50 1.72
N LEU A 91 7.12 1.28 1.57
CA LEU A 91 6.11 2.34 1.65
C LEU A 91 6.13 3.05 3.02
N ARG A 92 6.33 2.32 4.11
CA ARG A 92 6.47 2.93 5.45
C ARG A 92 7.75 3.75 5.57
N LYS A 93 8.87 3.27 5.01
CA LYS A 93 10.14 4.02 5.00
C LYS A 93 10.02 5.28 4.16
N SER A 94 9.41 5.21 2.98
CA SER A 94 9.24 6.37 2.10
C SER A 94 8.36 7.43 2.78
N LYS A 95 7.22 7.03 3.35
CA LYS A 95 6.36 7.93 4.14
C LYS A 95 7.13 8.64 5.26
N LYS A 96 7.93 7.89 6.04
CA LYS A 96 8.76 8.47 7.11
C LYS A 96 9.86 9.38 6.58
N ARG A 97 10.42 9.11 5.41
CA ARG A 97 11.44 9.97 4.78
C ARG A 97 10.83 11.30 4.34
N ILE A 98 9.72 11.24 3.60
CA ILE A 98 9.00 12.43 3.11
C ILE A 98 8.56 13.31 4.27
N LYS A 99 7.98 12.71 5.32
CA LYS A 99 7.59 13.44 6.53
C LYS A 99 8.76 14.15 7.20
N ARG A 100 9.91 13.46 7.35
CA ARG A 100 11.12 14.06 7.95
C ARG A 100 11.68 15.22 7.13
N ILE A 101 11.71 15.08 5.80
CA ILE A 101 12.15 16.17 4.92
C ILE A 101 11.21 17.35 5.09
N TYR A 102 9.90 17.12 5.00
CA TYR A 102 8.91 18.18 5.15
C TYR A 102 9.01 18.92 6.50
N GLU A 103 9.18 18.19 7.61
CA GLU A 103 9.36 18.77 8.95
C GLU A 103 10.67 19.56 9.11
N SER A 104 11.69 19.28 8.30
CA SER A 104 12.97 20.00 8.32
C SER A 104 12.96 21.31 7.52
N LEU A 105 11.97 21.50 6.64
CA LEU A 105 11.86 22.66 5.77
C LEU A 105 11.08 23.79 6.45
N ALA A 106 11.45 25.03 6.14
CA ALA A 106 10.76 26.22 6.62
C ALA A 106 10.50 27.23 5.49
N GLY A 107 9.50 28.10 5.68
CA GLY A 107 9.15 29.14 4.72
C GLY A 107 8.73 28.60 3.35
N TYR A 108 9.20 29.22 2.27
CA TYR A 108 8.82 28.90 0.90
C TYR A 108 9.21 27.48 0.47
N GLU A 109 10.34 26.93 0.94
CA GLU A 109 10.77 25.57 0.59
C GLU A 109 9.76 24.52 1.09
N SER A 110 9.20 24.72 2.29
CA SER A 110 8.18 23.82 2.85
C SER A 110 6.89 23.83 2.03
N GLN A 111 6.48 25.00 1.53
CA GLN A 111 5.29 25.16 0.69
C GLN A 111 5.50 24.51 -0.68
N VAL A 112 6.65 24.75 -1.32
CA VAL A 112 7.01 24.12 -2.59
C VAL A 112 7.01 22.60 -2.44
N TYR A 113 7.61 22.06 -1.39
CA TYR A 113 7.62 20.63 -1.10
C TYR A 113 6.22 20.06 -0.93
N TYR A 114 5.37 20.76 -0.17
CA TYR A 114 3.99 20.34 0.07
C TYR A 114 3.18 20.26 -1.23
N TYR A 115 3.15 21.33 -2.02
CA TYR A 115 2.37 21.35 -3.25
C TYR A 115 2.93 20.40 -4.31
N ARG A 116 4.27 20.28 -4.40
CA ARG A 116 4.90 19.48 -5.45
C ARG A 116 4.96 18.00 -5.15
N ILE A 117 5.31 17.61 -3.92
CA ILE A 117 5.53 16.20 -3.54
C ILE A 117 4.32 15.64 -2.81
N ILE A 118 3.78 16.35 -1.82
CA ILE A 118 2.67 15.82 -1.02
C ILE A 118 1.36 15.88 -1.82
N ARG A 119 1.15 16.94 -2.59
CA ARG A 119 -0.05 17.10 -3.43
C ARG A 119 0.12 16.74 -4.90
N GLU A 120 1.33 16.44 -5.34
CA GLU A 120 1.65 16.11 -6.74
C GLU A 120 1.12 17.13 -7.78
N MET A 121 1.02 18.40 -7.40
CA MET A 121 0.53 19.45 -8.29
C MET A 121 1.55 19.80 -9.37
N THR A 122 1.09 20.27 -10.53
CA THR A 122 1.98 20.82 -11.56
C THR A 122 2.64 22.11 -11.08
N GLN A 123 3.81 22.45 -11.63
CA GLN A 123 4.52 23.69 -11.27
C GLN A 123 3.65 24.94 -11.46
N ALA A 124 2.83 24.97 -12.51
CA ALA A 124 1.91 26.07 -12.77
C ALA A 124 0.84 26.18 -11.66
N ALA A 125 0.16 25.09 -11.34
CA ALA A 125 -0.88 25.09 -10.31
C ALA A 125 -0.32 25.40 -8.92
N ALA A 126 0.87 24.87 -8.59
CA ALA A 126 1.53 25.15 -7.32
C ALA A 126 1.99 26.62 -7.21
N ALA A 127 2.48 27.20 -8.31
CA ALA A 127 2.85 28.62 -8.35
C ALA A 127 1.62 29.53 -8.18
N ASP A 128 0.48 29.17 -8.81
CA ASP A 128 -0.79 29.89 -8.65
C ASP A 128 -1.28 29.85 -7.20
N GLU A 129 -1.26 28.68 -6.54
CA GLU A 129 -1.62 28.53 -5.12
C GLU A 129 -0.69 29.34 -4.19
N MET A 130 0.60 29.38 -4.50
CA MET A 130 1.58 30.18 -3.75
C MET A 130 1.58 31.67 -4.10
N SER A 131 0.75 32.09 -5.08
CA SER A 131 0.72 33.47 -5.60
C SER A 131 2.10 33.99 -6.05
N ILE A 132 2.92 33.12 -6.65
CA ILE A 132 4.28 33.40 -7.09
C ILE A 132 4.39 33.12 -8.60
N SER A 133 5.34 33.76 -9.29
CA SER A 133 5.61 33.45 -10.69
C SER A 133 6.15 32.03 -10.88
N VAL A 134 5.73 31.34 -11.94
CA VAL A 134 6.22 29.99 -12.28
C VAL A 134 7.75 29.93 -12.35
N ARG A 135 8.41 30.98 -12.86
CA ARG A 135 9.88 31.05 -12.92
C ARG A 135 10.53 31.06 -11.54
N GLN A 136 9.94 31.80 -10.59
CA GLN A 136 10.45 31.85 -9.22
C GLN A 136 10.21 30.51 -8.51
N PHE A 137 9.07 29.86 -8.73
CA PHE A 137 8.82 28.51 -8.24
C PHE A 137 9.86 27.52 -8.78
N GLN A 138 10.14 27.55 -10.09
CA GLN A 138 11.15 26.70 -10.72
C GLN A 138 12.55 26.92 -10.16
N ARG A 139 12.93 28.17 -9.85
CA ARG A 139 14.21 28.46 -9.19
C ARG A 139 14.30 27.79 -7.83
N ILE A 140 13.28 27.96 -6.99
CA ILE A 140 13.23 27.33 -5.66
C ILE A 140 13.27 25.80 -5.78
N GLU A 141 12.51 25.23 -6.73
CA GLU A 141 12.52 23.77 -6.96
C GLU A 141 13.92 23.27 -7.41
N SER A 142 14.60 24.01 -8.29
CA SER A 142 15.97 23.67 -8.71
C SER A 142 16.96 23.71 -7.55
N ASP A 143 16.91 24.77 -6.72
CA ASP A 143 17.77 24.90 -5.54
C ASP A 143 17.53 23.73 -4.56
N MET A 144 16.28 23.30 -4.41
CA MET A 144 15.93 22.15 -3.57
C MET A 144 16.43 20.82 -4.14
N LYS A 145 16.43 20.65 -5.47
CA LYS A 145 17.01 19.48 -6.14
C LYS A 145 18.52 19.40 -5.95
N GLU A 146 19.21 20.52 -6.06
CA GLU A 146 20.66 20.59 -5.82
C GLU A 146 21.03 20.19 -4.39
N LYS A 147 20.17 20.55 -3.41
CA LYS A 147 20.31 20.14 -2.01
C LYS A 147 19.90 18.68 -1.74
N GLY A 148 19.38 17.95 -2.73
CA GLY A 148 18.92 16.56 -2.59
C GLY A 148 17.64 16.40 -1.76
N LEU A 149 16.84 17.46 -1.66
CA LEU A 149 15.58 17.47 -0.91
C LEU A 149 14.42 16.90 -1.74
N ILE A 150 14.49 17.07 -3.06
CA ILE A 150 13.55 16.61 -4.09
C ILE A 150 14.33 15.75 -5.08
#